data_AF-A0A9W9JMX8-F1
#
_entry.id   AF-A0A9W9JMX8-F1
#
_cell.length_a   1.000
_cell.length_b   1.000
_cell.length_c   1.000
_cell.angle_alpha   90.00
_cell.angle_beta   90.00
_cell.angle_gamma   90.00
#
_symmetry.space_group_name_H-M   'P 1'
#
loop_
_entity.id
_entity.type
_entity.pdbx_description
1 polymer ?
#
loop_
_entity_poly.entity_id
_entity_poly.type
_entity_poly.pdbx_seq_one_letter_code
_entity_poly.pdbx_strand_id
1 'polypeptide(L)'
;MATYQGILLHLVFSLLLNRDQSDLQLTQFLPDIPSQLLISLVRSCLKRHMFFYPSILAQFKPGIDPDVFVWLGIEEVKRFDLCLYRVCRHARIHDTKLLEDTPNFSPRGAPRSPDGSLLSLTDLQFAVPDSDELWHATSDLAAKLAGNSAAYTNENIEENWISQTAQLLQPRSQQFQWI
;
A
#
# COMPACT_ATOMS: atom_id res chain seq x y z
N MET A 1 -3.03 -12.72 6.30
CA MET A 1 -1.87 -11.84 6.01
C MET A 1 -0.62 -12.60 5.61
N ALA A 2 -0.18 -13.62 6.36
CA ALA A 2 1.04 -14.38 6.05
C ALA A 2 1.29 -14.75 4.57
N THR A 3 0.30 -15.32 3.87
CA THR A 3 0.44 -15.66 2.44
C THR A 3 0.72 -14.45 1.56
N TYR A 4 0.06 -13.32 1.84
CA TYR A 4 0.23 -12.08 1.09
C TYR A 4 1.65 -11.52 1.28
N GLN A 5 2.13 -11.52 2.54
CA GLN A 5 3.49 -11.11 2.87
C GLN A 5 4.54 -12.01 2.21
N GLY A 6 4.33 -13.33 2.19
CA GLY A 6 5.23 -14.27 1.52
C GLY A 6 5.32 -14.01 0.01
N ILE A 7 4.18 -13.73 -0.64
CA ILE A 7 4.14 -13.33 -2.06
C ILE A 7 4.88 -12.01 -2.25
N LEU A 8 4.60 -10.99 -1.44
CA LEU A 8 5.26 -9.69 -1.53
C LEU A 8 6.78 -9.81 -1.36
N LEU A 9 7.24 -10.63 -0.41
CA LEU A 9 8.66 -10.90 -0.19
C LEU A 9 9.30 -11.55 -1.42
N HIS A 10 8.61 -12.52 -2.05
CA HIS A 10 9.07 -13.12 -3.30
C HIS A 10 9.19 -12.09 -4.44
N LEU A 11 8.24 -11.17 -4.54
CA LEU A 11 8.27 -10.07 -5.52
C LEU A 11 9.43 -9.09 -5.26
N VAL A 12 9.66 -8.73 -3.99
CA VAL A 12 10.80 -7.90 -3.59
C VAL A 12 12.12 -8.59 -3.93
N PHE A 13 12.29 -9.88 -3.63
CA PHE A 13 13.50 -10.60 -4.03
C PHE A 13 13.66 -10.70 -5.54
N SER A 14 12.55 -10.88 -6.28
CA SER A 14 12.59 -10.89 -7.75
C SER A 14 13.08 -9.54 -8.29
N LEU A 15 12.65 -8.42 -7.72
CA LEU A 15 13.16 -7.09 -8.07
C LEU A 15 14.66 -6.95 -7.74
N LEU A 16 15.05 -7.31 -6.52
CA LEU A 16 16.45 -7.20 -6.06
C LEU A 16 17.42 -8.03 -6.90
N LEU A 17 17.03 -9.24 -7.31
CA LEU A 17 17.86 -10.13 -8.13
C LEU A 17 17.98 -9.67 -9.59
N ASN A 18 16.97 -8.96 -10.12
CA ASN A 18 16.97 -8.43 -11.49
C ASN A 18 17.50 -6.99 -11.57
N ARG A 19 18.38 -6.60 -10.64
CA ARG A 19 18.93 -5.25 -10.59
C ARG A 19 20.04 -5.08 -11.63
N ASP A 20 19.70 -4.53 -12.78
CA ASP A 20 20.69 -3.96 -13.70
C ASP A 20 21.24 -2.66 -13.10
N GLN A 21 22.58 -2.54 -13.00
CA GLN A 21 23.26 -1.41 -12.37
C GLN A 21 23.10 -0.07 -13.12
N SER A 22 22.48 -0.09 -14.31
CA SER A 22 22.52 1.02 -15.27
C SER A 22 21.18 1.73 -15.52
N ASP A 23 20.07 1.32 -14.87
CA ASP A 23 18.78 2.01 -15.09
C ASP A 23 18.67 3.30 -14.26
N LEU A 24 18.77 4.44 -14.94
CA LEU A 24 18.59 5.78 -14.38
C LEU A 24 17.15 6.05 -13.91
N GLN A 25 16.17 5.27 -14.36
CA GLN A 25 14.76 5.45 -13.97
C GLN A 25 14.39 4.79 -12.63
N LEU A 26 15.33 4.11 -11.95
CA LEU A 26 15.11 3.39 -10.67
C LEU A 26 13.94 2.40 -10.72
N THR A 27 13.55 1.98 -11.93
CA THR A 27 12.53 0.98 -12.20
C THR A 27 13.18 -0.31 -12.66
N GLN A 28 12.50 -1.45 -12.53
CA GLN A 28 13.07 -2.75 -12.86
C GLN A 28 12.04 -3.59 -13.60
N PHE A 29 12.51 -4.30 -14.63
CA PHE A 29 11.66 -5.24 -15.35
C PHE A 29 11.43 -6.47 -14.49
N LEU A 30 10.16 -6.76 -14.27
CA LEU A 30 9.76 -7.93 -13.52
C LEU A 30 9.50 -9.08 -14.51
N PRO A 31 10.08 -10.28 -14.29
CA PRO A 31 9.83 -11.43 -15.15
C PRO A 31 8.34 -11.80 -15.22
N ASP A 32 7.93 -12.58 -16.21
CA ASP A 32 6.51 -12.85 -16.52
C ASP A 32 5.73 -13.44 -15.34
N ILE A 33 6.27 -14.48 -14.68
CA ILE A 33 5.61 -15.15 -13.56
C ILE A 33 5.42 -14.19 -12.35
N PRO A 34 6.48 -13.52 -11.84
CA PRO A 34 6.34 -12.46 -10.84
C PRO A 34 5.38 -11.34 -11.26
N SER A 35 5.33 -10.96 -12.54
CA SER A 35 4.40 -9.93 -13.04
C SER A 35 2.94 -10.34 -12.89
N GLN A 36 2.61 -11.57 -13.31
CA GLN A 36 1.26 -12.13 -13.13
C GLN A 36 0.88 -12.24 -11.65
N LEU A 37 1.85 -12.61 -10.81
CA LEU A 37 1.67 -12.74 -9.38
C LEU A 37 1.42 -11.37 -8.72
N LEU A 38 2.16 -10.33 -9.10
CA LEU A 38 1.94 -8.95 -8.65
C LEU A 38 0.54 -8.47 -9.02
N ILE A 39 0.12 -8.65 -10.27
CA ILE A 39 -1.22 -8.27 -10.73
C ILE A 39 -2.30 -8.99 -9.92
N SER A 40 -2.14 -10.31 -9.71
CA SER A 40 -3.10 -11.12 -8.96
C SER A 40 -3.17 -10.71 -7.49
N LEU A 41 -2.03 -10.40 -6.87
CA LEU A 41 -1.95 -9.90 -5.51
C LEU A 41 -2.69 -8.57 -5.37
N VAL A 42 -2.38 -7.58 -6.21
CA VAL A 42 -3.03 -6.26 -6.20
C VAL A 42 -4.55 -6.40 -6.37
N ARG A 43 -5.01 -7.20 -7.35
CA ARG A 43 -6.44 -7.45 -7.57
C ARG A 43 -7.10 -8.05 -6.33
N SER A 44 -6.44 -8.99 -5.66
CA SER A 44 -6.98 -9.60 -4.45
C SER A 44 -7.05 -8.62 -3.28
N CYS A 45 -6.03 -7.78 -3.09
CA CYS A 45 -6.02 -6.74 -2.07
C CYS A 45 -7.14 -5.71 -2.29
N LEU A 46 -7.34 -5.28 -3.55
CA LEU A 46 -8.43 -4.37 -3.93
C LEU A 46 -9.81 -4.97 -3.63
N LYS A 47 -10.04 -6.24 -4.01
CA LYS A 47 -11.31 -6.95 -3.71
C LYS A 47 -11.59 -7.07 -2.21
N ARG A 48 -10.54 -7.11 -1.38
CA ARG A 48 -10.65 -7.18 0.07
C ARG A 48 -10.67 -5.81 0.75
N HIS A 49 -10.65 -4.72 -0.03
CA HIS A 49 -10.58 -3.35 0.47
C HIS A 49 -9.44 -3.13 1.47
N MET A 50 -8.27 -3.75 1.22
CA MET A 50 -7.14 -3.66 2.14
C MET A 50 -6.58 -2.24 2.22
N PHE A 51 -6.63 -1.46 1.13
CA PHE A 51 -6.12 -0.10 1.10
C PHE A 51 -7.02 0.96 1.76
N PHE A 52 -8.10 0.56 2.47
CA PHE A 52 -9.07 1.48 3.07
C PHE A 52 -9.18 1.24 4.58
N TYR A 53 -8.80 2.24 5.37
CA TYR A 53 -8.68 2.11 6.83
C TYR A 53 -9.93 1.55 7.52
N PRO A 54 -11.16 2.02 7.24
CA PRO A 54 -12.36 1.44 7.85
C PRO A 54 -12.56 -0.05 7.54
N SER A 55 -12.18 -0.52 6.34
CA SER A 55 -12.22 -1.93 5.98
C SER A 55 -11.11 -2.75 6.64
N ILE A 56 -9.94 -2.16 6.91
CA ILE A 56 -8.90 -2.80 7.74
C ILE A 56 -9.42 -2.98 9.17
N LEU A 57 -9.92 -1.89 9.77
CA LEU A 57 -10.44 -1.88 11.14
C LEU A 57 -11.59 -2.86 11.34
N ALA A 58 -12.49 -2.99 10.36
CA ALA A 58 -13.63 -3.90 10.40
C ALA A 58 -13.25 -5.41 10.44
N GLN A 59 -11.98 -5.76 10.21
CA GLN A 59 -11.51 -7.15 10.34
C GLN A 59 -11.34 -7.59 11.80
N PHE A 60 -11.26 -6.63 12.72
CA PHE A 60 -11.11 -6.87 14.15
C PHE A 60 -12.45 -6.71 14.87
N LYS A 61 -12.59 -7.31 16.05
CA LYS A 61 -13.80 -7.24 16.87
C LYS A 61 -13.58 -6.33 18.08
N PRO A 62 -14.04 -5.07 18.04
CA PRO A 62 -13.90 -4.15 19.17
C PRO A 62 -14.51 -4.75 20.45
N GLY A 63 -13.77 -4.67 21.56
CA GLY A 63 -14.21 -5.17 22.87
C GLY A 63 -14.07 -6.68 23.08
N ILE A 64 -13.70 -7.45 22.05
CA ILE A 64 -13.30 -8.87 22.15
C ILE A 64 -11.79 -8.98 22.00
N ASP A 65 -11.25 -8.37 20.95
CA ASP A 65 -9.82 -8.37 20.68
C ASP A 65 -9.12 -7.31 21.54
N PRO A 66 -7.97 -7.62 22.19
CA PRO A 66 -7.18 -6.62 22.89
C PRO A 66 -6.75 -5.48 21.96
N ASP A 67 -6.85 -4.23 22.41
CA ASP A 67 -6.51 -3.04 21.60
C ASP A 67 -5.12 -3.14 20.95
N VAL A 68 -4.14 -3.67 21.70
CA VAL A 68 -2.77 -3.91 21.22
C VAL A 68 -2.75 -4.82 19.98
N PHE A 69 -3.54 -5.89 20.00
CA PHE A 69 -3.63 -6.82 18.88
C PHE A 69 -4.30 -6.16 17.67
N VAL A 70 -5.36 -5.39 17.90
CA VAL A 70 -6.06 -4.63 16.84
C VAL A 70 -5.10 -3.63 16.18
N TRP A 71 -4.37 -2.83 16.96
CA TRP A 71 -3.48 -1.82 16.42
C TRP A 71 -2.28 -2.43 15.71
N LEU A 72 -1.65 -3.46 16.28
CA LEU A 72 -0.58 -4.21 15.60
C LEU A 72 -1.06 -4.78 14.27
N GLY A 73 -2.26 -5.37 14.24
CA GLY A 73 -2.82 -5.93 13.02
C GLY A 73 -3.13 -4.86 11.96
N ILE A 74 -3.66 -3.71 12.36
CA ILE A 74 -3.86 -2.56 11.45
C ILE A 74 -2.51 -2.09 10.89
N GLU A 75 -1.53 -1.90 11.77
CA GLU A 75 -0.18 -1.46 11.42
C GLU A 75 0.56 -2.45 10.51
N GLU A 76 0.33 -3.74 10.68
CA GLU A 76 0.82 -4.81 9.80
C GLU A 76 0.26 -4.67 8.38
N VAL A 77 -1.06 -4.46 8.27
CA VAL A 77 -1.73 -4.30 6.96
C VAL A 77 -1.27 -3.03 6.26
N LYS A 78 -1.23 -1.88 6.95
CA LYS A 78 -0.76 -0.62 6.35
C LYS A 78 0.67 -0.73 5.82
N ARG A 79 1.59 -1.35 6.59
CA ARG A 79 2.98 -1.57 6.15
C ARG A 79 3.05 -2.46 4.92
N PHE A 80 2.28 -3.55 4.93
CA PHE A 80 2.17 -4.44 3.78
C PHE A 80 1.67 -3.69 2.53
N ASP A 81 0.59 -2.93 2.65
CA ASP A 81 -0.02 -2.20 1.53
C ASP A 81 0.89 -1.08 1.00
N LEU A 82 1.56 -0.35 1.90
CA LEU A 82 2.55 0.66 1.51
C LEU A 82 3.75 0.03 0.79
N CYS A 83 4.21 -1.14 1.25
CA CYS A 83 5.29 -1.88 0.60
C CYS A 83 4.85 -2.41 -0.78
N LEU A 84 3.63 -2.93 -0.90
CA LEU A 84 3.05 -3.35 -2.18
C LEU A 84 2.94 -2.18 -3.17
N TYR A 85 2.51 -1.01 -2.71
CA TYR A 85 2.51 0.22 -3.52
C TYR A 85 3.92 0.55 -4.03
N ARG A 86 4.95 0.48 -3.18
CA ARG A 86 6.35 0.73 -3.59
C ARG A 86 6.81 -0.28 -4.65
N VAL A 87 6.50 -1.56 -4.47
CA VAL A 87 6.78 -2.60 -5.48
C VAL A 87 6.08 -2.28 -6.80
N CYS A 88 4.80 -1.87 -6.78
CA CYS A 88 4.07 -1.48 -7.99
C CYS A 88 4.65 -0.24 -8.69
N ARG A 89 5.33 0.64 -7.95
CA ARG A 89 6.00 1.83 -8.49
C ARG A 89 7.35 1.49 -9.11
N HIS A 90 8.07 0.53 -8.54
CA HIS A 90 9.38 0.13 -9.03
C HIS A 90 9.33 -0.97 -10.10
N ALA A 91 8.27 -1.78 -10.16
CA ALA A 91 8.12 -2.84 -11.14
C ALA A 91 7.58 -2.30 -12.48
N ARG A 92 8.31 -2.58 -13.57
CA ARG A 92 7.81 -2.48 -14.95
C ARG A 92 7.28 -3.85 -15.37
N ILE A 93 6.03 -3.87 -15.79
CA ILE A 93 5.33 -5.09 -16.21
C ILE A 93 5.56 -5.29 -17.71
N HIS A 94 6.04 -6.49 -18.08
CA HIS A 94 6.44 -6.83 -19.44
C HIS A 94 5.29 -6.88 -20.47
N ASP A 95 4.05 -7.13 -20.01
CA ASP A 95 2.91 -7.40 -20.89
C ASP A 95 1.73 -6.44 -20.62
N THR A 96 1.50 -5.53 -21.57
CA THR A 96 0.36 -4.59 -21.56
C THR A 96 -0.98 -5.28 -21.77
N LYS A 97 -1.03 -6.49 -22.34
CA LYS A 97 -2.30 -7.24 -22.52
C LYS A 97 -2.87 -7.73 -21.19
N LEU A 98 -2.02 -8.11 -20.24
CA LEU A 98 -2.45 -8.46 -18.88
C LEU A 98 -3.05 -7.26 -18.13
N LEU A 99 -2.63 -6.04 -18.48
CA LEU A 99 -3.20 -4.81 -17.96
C LEU A 99 -4.57 -4.52 -18.60
N GLU A 100 -4.74 -4.72 -19.91
CA GLU A 100 -6.01 -4.52 -20.63
C GLU A 100 -7.15 -5.41 -20.13
N ASP A 101 -6.86 -6.68 -19.81
CA ASP A 101 -7.83 -7.62 -19.22
C ASP A 101 -8.09 -7.37 -17.72
N THR A 102 -7.53 -6.30 -17.14
CA THR A 102 -7.82 -5.89 -15.77
C THR A 102 -8.96 -4.88 -15.76
N PRO A 103 -10.15 -5.21 -15.21
CA PRO A 103 -11.17 -4.21 -14.94
C PRO A 103 -10.59 -3.02 -14.16
N ASN A 104 -11.05 -1.80 -14.45
CA ASN A 104 -10.72 -0.62 -13.63
C ASN A 104 -11.27 -0.84 -12.22
N PHE A 105 -10.44 -1.37 -11.33
CA PHE A 105 -10.80 -1.66 -9.93
C PHE A 105 -10.48 -0.51 -8.98
N SER A 106 -10.04 0.65 -9.49
CA SER A 106 -9.92 1.82 -8.64
C SER A 106 -11.32 2.19 -8.15
N PRO A 107 -11.58 2.30 -6.82
CA PRO A 107 -12.90 2.56 -6.25
C PRO A 107 -13.57 3.82 -6.79
N ARG A 108 -12.78 4.72 -7.39
CA ARG A 108 -13.21 6.01 -7.92
C ARG A 108 -13.43 6.03 -9.43
N GLY A 109 -13.27 4.91 -10.15
CA GLY A 109 -13.31 4.91 -11.62
C GLY A 109 -12.24 5.81 -12.25
N ALA A 110 -11.16 6.10 -11.51
CA ALA A 110 -10.09 6.95 -11.97
C ALA A 110 -9.38 6.30 -13.18
N PRO A 111 -9.09 7.06 -14.25
CA PRO A 111 -8.24 6.57 -15.33
C PRO A 111 -6.93 6.04 -14.74
N ARG A 112 -6.45 4.92 -15.28
CA ARG A 112 -5.11 4.42 -14.96
C ARG A 112 -4.11 5.58 -14.97
N SER A 113 -3.21 5.60 -13.99
CA SER A 113 -2.09 6.52 -13.97
C SER A 113 -1.42 6.52 -15.35
N PRO A 114 -1.09 7.68 -15.94
CA PRO A 114 -0.45 7.74 -17.26
C PRO A 114 0.86 6.94 -17.33
N ASP A 115 1.48 6.65 -16.19
CA ASP A 115 2.70 5.86 -16.03
C ASP A 115 2.50 4.32 -16.02
N GLY A 116 1.26 3.81 -16.13
CA GLY A 116 1.01 2.37 -16.19
C GLY A 116 1.17 1.60 -14.87
N SER A 117 1.33 2.30 -13.74
CA SER A 117 1.43 1.66 -12.41
C SER A 117 0.09 1.03 -11.97
N LEU A 118 0.17 -0.12 -11.29
CA LEU A 118 -0.99 -0.87 -10.79
C LEU A 118 -1.70 -0.21 -9.59
N LEU A 119 -0.99 0.64 -8.84
CA LEU A 119 -1.50 1.34 -7.66
C LEU A 119 -1.05 2.79 -7.67
N SER A 120 -1.96 3.70 -7.36
CA SER A 120 -1.69 5.12 -7.14
C SER A 120 -1.60 5.43 -5.65
N LEU A 121 -0.92 6.53 -5.30
CA LEU A 121 -0.96 7.06 -3.94
C LEU A 121 -2.38 7.39 -3.48
N THR A 122 -3.28 7.71 -4.41
CA THR A 122 -4.70 7.99 -4.11
C THR A 122 -5.48 6.75 -3.68
N ASP A 123 -4.99 5.55 -3.97
CA ASP A 123 -5.63 4.30 -3.55
C ASP A 123 -5.34 3.99 -2.07
N LEU A 124 -4.27 4.55 -1.48
CA LEU A 124 -3.87 4.38 -0.07
C LEU A 124 -4.70 5.29 0.85
N GLN A 125 -5.83 4.80 1.32
CA GLN A 125 -6.79 5.52 2.16
C GLN A 125 -6.63 5.14 3.64
N PHE A 126 -5.43 5.38 4.14
CA PHE A 126 -5.04 5.23 5.54
C PHE A 126 -3.88 6.18 5.85
N ALA A 127 -3.70 6.53 7.13
CA ALA A 127 -2.56 7.34 7.57
C ALA A 127 -1.25 6.55 7.46
N VAL A 128 -0.13 7.26 7.26
CA VAL A 128 1.21 6.65 7.18
C VAL A 128 1.40 5.69 8.36
N PRO A 129 1.92 4.45 8.13
CA PRO A 129 2.17 3.53 9.23
C PRO A 129 3.03 4.19 10.32
N ASP A 130 2.68 3.95 11.57
CA ASP A 130 3.38 4.51 12.73
C ASP A 130 4.84 4.01 12.76
N SER A 131 5.73 4.74 13.42
CA SER A 131 7.13 4.36 13.60
C SER A 131 7.27 2.96 14.23
N ASP A 132 8.42 2.31 14.02
CA ASP A 132 8.67 0.95 14.51
C ASP A 132 8.68 0.84 16.05
N GLU A 133 8.44 1.91 16.80
CA GLU A 133 8.33 1.89 18.26
C GLU A 133 7.26 0.90 18.75
N LEU A 134 6.11 0.81 18.09
CA LEU A 134 5.07 -0.19 18.43
C LEU A 134 5.52 -1.63 18.16
N TRP A 135 6.40 -1.80 17.18
CA TRP A 135 6.90 -3.10 16.73
C TRP A 135 8.12 -3.58 17.52
N HIS A 136 8.89 -2.64 18.07
CA HIS A 136 10.07 -2.89 18.89
C HIS A 136 9.80 -2.89 20.39
N ALA A 137 8.61 -2.48 20.82
CA ALA A 137 8.27 -2.47 22.22
C ALA A 137 8.16 -3.90 22.79
N THR A 138 8.81 -4.10 23.94
CA THR A 138 8.74 -5.32 24.74
C THR A 138 7.46 -5.33 25.60
N SER A 139 7.44 -6.09 26.71
CA SER A 139 6.31 -6.29 27.63
C SER A 139 5.51 -5.04 28.03
N ASP A 140 6.11 -3.85 27.92
CA ASP A 140 5.49 -2.57 28.31
C ASP A 140 4.63 -1.96 27.20
N LEU A 141 4.59 -2.57 26.00
CA LEU A 141 3.79 -2.12 24.85
C LEU A 141 2.32 -1.95 25.23
N ALA A 142 1.73 -2.94 25.92
CA ALA A 142 0.32 -2.88 26.31
C ALA A 142 0.02 -1.71 27.26
N ALA A 143 0.94 -1.39 28.17
CA ALA A 143 0.79 -0.29 29.11
C ALA A 143 0.92 1.08 28.42
N LYS A 144 1.88 1.23 27.48
CA LYS A 144 2.04 2.45 26.68
C LYS A 144 0.83 2.69 25.77
N LEU A 145 0.33 1.63 25.15
CA LEU A 145 -0.81 1.69 24.25
C LEU A 145 -2.12 2.02 24.97
N ALA A 146 -2.35 1.46 26.16
CA ALA A 146 -3.52 1.80 26.98
C ALA A 146 -3.61 3.31 27.28
N GLY A 147 -2.48 4.03 27.38
CA GLY A 147 -2.46 5.48 27.54
C GLY A 147 -2.73 6.29 26.26
N ASN A 148 -2.57 5.69 25.09
CA ASN A 148 -2.55 6.38 23.78
C ASN A 148 -3.71 5.99 22.83
N SER A 149 -4.72 5.26 23.30
CA SER A 149 -5.84 4.79 22.46
C SER A 149 -6.54 5.89 21.65
N ALA A 150 -6.84 7.02 22.32
CA ALA A 150 -7.42 8.18 21.66
C ALA A 150 -6.47 8.83 20.65
N ALA A 151 -5.16 8.83 20.92
CA ALA A 151 -4.15 9.36 20.02
C ALA A 151 -4.06 8.51 18.74
N TYR A 152 -4.03 7.17 18.87
CA TYR A 152 -3.96 6.27 17.71
C TYR A 152 -5.16 6.44 16.77
N THR A 153 -6.37 6.59 17.31
CA THR A 153 -7.57 6.81 16.47
C THR A 153 -7.54 8.19 15.81
N ASN A 154 -7.09 9.22 16.52
CA ASN A 154 -6.98 10.58 16.00
C ASN A 154 -5.94 10.70 14.88
N GLU A 155 -4.87 9.91 14.92
CA GLU A 155 -3.88 9.87 13.84
C GLU A 155 -4.42 9.23 12.55
N ASN A 156 -5.46 8.40 12.66
CA ASN A 156 -6.02 7.63 11.54
C ASN A 156 -7.25 8.26 10.87
N ILE A 157 -7.58 9.51 11.21
CA ILE A 157 -8.64 10.28 10.56
C ILE A 157 -8.32 10.53 9.08
N GLU A 158 -9.37 10.78 8.29
CA GLU A 158 -9.27 10.92 6.83
C GLU A 158 -8.32 12.04 6.39
N GLU A 159 -8.23 13.12 7.16
CA GLU A 159 -7.34 14.26 6.91
C GLU A 159 -5.86 13.85 6.89
N ASN A 160 -5.49 12.79 7.61
CA ASN A 160 -4.13 12.30 7.72
C ASN A 160 -3.80 11.19 6.70
N TRP A 161 -4.76 10.80 5.85
CA TRP A 161 -4.53 9.71 4.90
C TRP A 161 -3.52 10.09 3.81
N ILE A 162 -2.74 9.09 3.38
CA ILE A 162 -1.77 9.24 2.28
C ILE A 162 -2.46 9.78 1.02
N SER A 163 -3.68 9.31 0.73
CA SER A 163 -4.49 9.75 -0.40
C SER A 163 -4.80 11.25 -0.41
N GLN A 164 -4.84 11.94 0.74
CA GLN A 164 -5.04 13.40 0.78
C GLN A 164 -3.79 14.14 0.33
N THR A 165 -2.62 13.74 0.84
CA THR A 165 -1.34 14.32 0.43
C THR A 165 -1.07 14.04 -1.05
N ALA A 166 -1.45 12.86 -1.54
CA ALA A 166 -1.34 12.48 -2.94
C ALA A 166 -2.10 13.43 -3.88
N GLN A 167 -3.31 13.85 -3.49
CA GLN A 167 -4.12 14.78 -4.26
C GLN A 167 -3.46 16.15 -4.40
N LEU A 168 -2.68 16.58 -3.40
CA LEU A 168 -1.91 17.83 -3.45
C LEU A 168 -0.69 17.73 -4.39
N LEU A 169 -0.11 16.54 -4.51
CA LEU A 169 1.06 16.27 -5.36
C LEU A 169 0.71 15.97 -6.82
N GLN A 170 -0.56 15.66 -7.12
CA GLN A 170 -0.98 15.50 -8.51
C GLN A 170 -0.86 16.86 -9.22
N PRO A 171 -0.13 16.93 -10.35
CA PRO A 171 -0.09 18.15 -11.13
C PRO A 171 -1.53 18.46 -11.54
N ARG A 172 -2.09 19.54 -10.98
CA ARG A 172 -3.23 20.20 -11.62
C ARG A 172 -2.80 20.39 -13.06
N SER A 173 -3.66 19.99 -13.99
CA SER A 173 -3.55 20.22 -15.43
C SER A 173 -3.57 21.72 -15.76
N GLN A 174 -2.73 22.53 -15.12
CA GLN A 174 -2.24 23.75 -15.68
C GLN A 174 -1.20 23.32 -16.71
N GLN A 175 -1.62 23.30 -17.97
CA GLN A 175 -0.70 23.48 -19.08
C GLN A 175 0.22 24.64 -18.71
N PHE A 176 1.47 24.34 -18.37
CA PHE A 176 2.52 25.35 -18.41
C PHE A 176 2.65 25.74 -19.88
N GLN A 177 1.91 26.77 -20.28
CA GLN A 177 2.19 27.50 -21.51
C GLN A 177 3.52 28.20 -21.29
N TRP A 178 4.60 27.55 -21.70
CA TRP A 178 5.85 28.26 -21.95
C TRP A 178 5.59 29.21 -23.13
N ILE A 179 5.76 30.50 -22.86
CA ILE A 179 5.82 31.58 -23.86
C ILE A 179 6.99 31.31 -24.80
#